data_AF-A0A1G1G0R9-F1
#
_entry.id   AF-A0A1G1G0R9-F1
#
_cell.length_a   1.000
_cell.length_b   1.000
_cell.length_c   1.000
_cell.angle_alpha   90.00
_cell.angle_beta   90.00
_cell.angle_gamma   90.00
#
_symmetry.space_group_name_H-M   'P 1'
#
loop_
_entity.id
_entity.type
_entity.pdbx_description
1 polymer ?
#
loop_
_entity_poly.entity_id
_entity_poly.type
_entity_poly.pdbx_seq_one_letter_code
_entity_poly.pdbx_strand_id
1 'polypeptide(L)'
;MDFDSAIKTINKLLIERQPHTFNSSWIRGCAPHIYRFFQKNIRRESGGIDWDRITRALYRKFQRKWITSRRNGTKLYLSKDEVKMILRKYDGKLYTFLTPDDKDNNSIRDIISIALVRIAQKGNVTAKQEIIKLLRFTIDEWIEHHPKISRWKGYEYLIQKRIEGCIRYYRYSGSFMGYLFKTLEYAGRGLRPITEYSLDEPLYSWQKKRIDKIAQNPETEEIHI
;
A
#
# COMPACT_ATOMS: atom_id res chain seq x y z
N MET A 1 -23.53 -19.08 -17.16
CA MET A 1 -23.45 -17.84 -16.34
C MET A 1 -22.11 -17.19 -16.63
N ASP A 2 -22.11 -15.97 -17.14
CA ASP A 2 -20.90 -15.17 -17.34
C ASP A 2 -20.61 -14.30 -16.10
N PHE A 3 -19.45 -13.63 -16.11
CA PHE A 3 -19.01 -12.78 -15.01
C PHE A 3 -19.94 -11.57 -14.80
N ASP A 4 -20.38 -10.93 -15.88
CA ASP A 4 -21.18 -9.70 -15.79
C ASP A 4 -22.59 -9.99 -15.26
N SER A 5 -23.17 -11.12 -15.64
CA SER A 5 -24.45 -11.61 -15.13
C SER A 5 -24.37 -11.95 -13.64
N ALA A 6 -23.27 -12.59 -13.22
CA ALA A 6 -23.01 -12.85 -11.79
C ALA A 6 -22.91 -11.54 -10.98
N ILE A 7 -22.19 -10.55 -11.51
CA ILE A 7 -22.03 -9.23 -10.88
C ILE A 7 -23.36 -8.46 -10.84
N LYS A 8 -24.14 -8.45 -11.93
CA LYS A 8 -25.47 -7.84 -11.99
C LYS A 8 -26.39 -8.41 -10.92
N THR A 9 -26.36 -9.74 -10.74
CA THR A 9 -27.18 -10.42 -9.74
C THR A 9 -26.77 -10.03 -8.32
N ILE A 10 -25.47 -9.94 -8.03
CA ILE A 10 -25.00 -9.46 -6.72
C ILE A 10 -25.38 -8.01 -6.48
N ASN A 11 -25.20 -7.13 -7.46
CA ASN A 11 -25.59 -5.72 -7.32
C ASN A 11 -27.09 -5.59 -7.04
N LYS A 12 -27.95 -6.40 -7.69
CA LYS A 12 -29.39 -6.45 -7.41
C LYS A 12 -29.66 -6.88 -5.96
N LEU A 13 -29.05 -7.97 -5.49
CA LEU A 13 -29.19 -8.44 -4.11
C LEU A 13 -28.71 -7.41 -3.07
N LEU A 14 -27.64 -6.67 -3.37
CA LEU A 14 -27.14 -5.60 -2.50
C LEU A 14 -28.08 -4.38 -2.47
N ILE A 15 -28.79 -4.10 -3.58
CA ILE A 15 -29.82 -3.06 -3.64
C ILE A 15 -31.04 -3.47 -2.82
N GLU A 16 -31.49 -4.72 -2.94
CA GLU A 16 -32.68 -5.23 -2.24
C GLU A 16 -32.47 -5.34 -0.74
N ARG A 17 -31.33 -5.91 -0.31
CA ARG A 17 -31.07 -6.19 1.12
C ARG A 17 -30.41 -5.05 1.87
N GLN A 18 -29.86 -4.05 1.17
CA GLN A 18 -29.17 -2.89 1.74
C GLN A 18 -28.26 -3.19 2.95
N PRO A 19 -27.33 -4.16 2.88
CA PRO A 19 -26.47 -4.45 4.01
C PRO A 19 -25.63 -3.22 4.39
N HIS A 20 -25.42 -2.99 5.68
CA HIS A 20 -24.48 -1.96 6.16
C HIS A 20 -23.06 -2.30 5.70
N THR A 21 -22.66 -3.57 5.85
CA THR A 21 -21.39 -4.13 5.37
C THR A 21 -21.59 -5.58 4.92
N PHE A 22 -20.79 -6.07 3.98
CA PHE A 22 -20.88 -7.46 3.50
C PHE A 22 -19.50 -8.04 3.18
N ASN A 23 -19.42 -9.37 3.11
CA ASN A 23 -18.18 -10.12 2.88
C ASN A 23 -18.44 -11.40 2.07
N SER A 24 -17.41 -12.21 1.88
CA SER A 24 -17.50 -13.49 1.14
C SER A 24 -18.54 -14.46 1.72
N SER A 25 -18.70 -14.49 3.05
CA SER A 25 -19.69 -15.34 3.73
C SER A 25 -21.11 -14.87 3.47
N TRP A 26 -21.33 -13.54 3.40
CA TRP A 26 -22.61 -12.96 3.00
C TRP A 26 -23.02 -13.40 1.58
N ILE A 27 -22.08 -13.36 0.63
CA ILE A 27 -22.32 -13.84 -0.75
C ILE A 27 -22.62 -15.34 -0.74
N ARG A 28 -21.87 -16.13 0.04
CA ARG A 28 -22.10 -17.57 0.19
C ARG A 28 -23.50 -17.89 0.72
N GLY A 29 -24.02 -17.10 1.66
CA GLY A 29 -25.34 -17.27 2.25
C GLY A 29 -26.48 -16.78 1.34
N CYS A 30 -26.33 -15.60 0.72
CA CYS A 30 -27.40 -14.99 -0.09
C CYS A 30 -27.44 -15.52 -1.52
N ALA A 31 -26.29 -15.90 -2.08
CA ALA A 31 -26.16 -16.39 -3.46
C ALA A 31 -25.14 -17.55 -3.57
N PRO A 32 -25.46 -18.74 -3.04
CA PRO A 32 -24.53 -19.88 -3.03
C PRO A 32 -24.05 -20.30 -4.43
N HIS A 33 -24.93 -20.22 -5.44
CA HIS A 33 -24.61 -20.58 -6.81
C HIS A 33 -23.60 -19.61 -7.45
N ILE A 34 -23.73 -18.30 -7.17
CA ILE A 34 -22.76 -17.29 -7.62
C ILE A 34 -21.43 -17.47 -6.89
N TYR A 35 -21.47 -17.76 -5.59
CA TYR A 35 -20.26 -18.05 -4.83
C TYR A 35 -19.48 -19.22 -5.44
N ARG A 36 -20.16 -20.32 -5.79
CA ARG A 36 -19.54 -21.47 -6.47
C ARG A 36 -18.99 -21.10 -7.85
N PHE A 37 -19.71 -20.26 -8.61
CA PHE A 37 -19.23 -19.75 -9.89
C PHE A 37 -17.92 -18.96 -9.73
N PHE A 38 -17.85 -18.04 -8.77
CA PHE A 38 -16.61 -17.32 -8.47
C PHE A 38 -15.49 -18.22 -8.00
N GLN A 39 -15.83 -19.20 -7.15
CA GLN A 39 -14.89 -20.23 -6.73
C GLN A 39 -14.34 -21.03 -7.91
N LYS A 40 -15.10 -21.29 -8.96
CA LYS A 40 -14.58 -22.05 -10.11
C LYS A 40 -13.81 -21.16 -11.10
N ASN A 41 -14.31 -19.97 -11.40
CA ASN A 41 -13.86 -19.20 -12.57
C ASN A 41 -13.03 -17.96 -12.25
N ILE A 42 -13.12 -17.42 -11.03
CA ILE A 42 -12.47 -16.14 -10.68
C ILE A 42 -11.37 -16.42 -9.65
N ARG A 43 -10.23 -16.89 -10.14
CA ARG A 43 -9.08 -17.30 -9.33
C ARG A 43 -7.92 -16.31 -9.40
N ARG A 44 -7.18 -16.20 -8.30
CA ARG A 44 -5.86 -15.54 -8.27
C ARG A 44 -4.76 -16.50 -8.67
N GLU A 45 -3.60 -15.92 -9.00
CA GLU A 45 -2.35 -16.63 -9.24
C GLU A 45 -1.99 -17.51 -8.05
N SER A 46 -2.02 -16.96 -6.83
CA SER A 46 -1.79 -17.69 -5.56
C SER A 46 -2.90 -18.66 -5.15
N GLY A 47 -3.86 -18.92 -6.04
CA GLY A 47 -5.08 -19.61 -5.69
C GLY A 47 -6.04 -18.81 -4.80
N GLY A 48 -7.21 -19.41 -4.55
CA GLY A 48 -8.34 -18.73 -3.90
C GLY A 48 -9.13 -17.84 -4.86
N ILE A 49 -10.26 -17.30 -4.37
CA ILE A 49 -11.14 -16.43 -5.16
C ILE A 49 -10.52 -15.04 -5.26
N ASP A 50 -10.52 -14.46 -6.46
CA ASP A 50 -10.12 -13.08 -6.65
C ASP A 50 -11.23 -12.10 -6.28
N TRP A 51 -11.35 -11.85 -4.97
CA TRP A 51 -12.30 -10.88 -4.43
C TRP A 51 -12.03 -9.44 -4.87
N ASP A 52 -10.81 -9.09 -5.28
CA ASP A 52 -10.50 -7.71 -5.72
C ASP A 52 -11.11 -7.45 -7.10
N ARG A 53 -11.01 -8.43 -8.02
CA ARG A 53 -11.69 -8.37 -9.32
C ARG A 53 -13.20 -8.29 -9.17
N ILE A 54 -13.78 -9.10 -8.26
CA ILE A 54 -15.22 -9.08 -7.99
C ILE A 54 -15.62 -7.72 -7.41
N THR A 55 -14.93 -7.24 -6.37
CA THR A 55 -15.26 -5.97 -5.70
C THR A 55 -15.15 -4.80 -6.67
N ARG A 56 -14.15 -4.77 -7.55
CA ARG A 56 -13.99 -3.73 -8.58
C ARG A 56 -15.18 -3.63 -9.53
N ALA A 57 -15.81 -4.75 -9.85
CA ALA A 57 -16.95 -4.80 -10.76
C ALA A 57 -18.29 -4.42 -10.07
N LEU A 58 -18.34 -4.37 -8.74
CA LEU A 58 -19.52 -3.91 -8.01
C LEU A 58 -19.70 -2.39 -8.14
N TYR A 59 -20.93 -1.90 -7.95
CA TYR A 59 -21.17 -0.46 -7.90
C TYR A 59 -20.33 0.23 -6.81
N ARG A 60 -19.83 1.44 -7.11
CA ARG A 60 -18.91 2.19 -6.23
C ARG A 60 -19.43 2.36 -4.80
N LYS A 61 -20.74 2.50 -4.61
CA LYS A 61 -21.39 2.58 -3.29
C LYS A 61 -21.22 1.31 -2.45
N PHE A 62 -21.14 0.15 -3.09
CA PHE A 62 -20.97 -1.15 -2.44
C PHE A 62 -19.51 -1.54 -2.24
N GLN A 63 -18.61 -1.05 -3.09
CA GLN A 63 -17.16 -1.27 -2.92
C GLN A 63 -16.68 -0.86 -1.52
N ARG A 64 -17.16 0.27 -1.01
CA ARG A 64 -16.82 0.79 0.34
C ARG A 64 -17.40 -0.05 1.48
N LYS A 65 -18.48 -0.79 1.23
CA LYS A 65 -19.15 -1.65 2.21
C LYS A 65 -18.56 -3.07 2.25
N TRP A 66 -17.64 -3.39 1.35
CA TRP A 66 -16.95 -4.67 1.32
C TRP A 66 -15.96 -4.79 2.48
N ILE A 67 -16.12 -5.85 3.28
CA ILE A 67 -15.20 -6.22 4.34
C ILE A 67 -14.49 -7.51 3.94
N THR A 68 -13.19 -7.42 3.69
CA THR A 68 -12.33 -8.60 3.69
C THR A 68 -12.24 -9.13 5.11
N SER A 69 -12.47 -10.43 5.31
CA SER A 69 -12.34 -11.08 6.63
C SER A 69 -11.01 -10.67 7.27
N ARG A 70 -11.09 -9.93 8.38
CA ARG A 70 -9.93 -9.53 9.17
C ARG A 70 -9.42 -10.78 9.87
N ARG A 71 -8.38 -11.41 9.31
CA ARG A 71 -7.71 -12.51 9.98
C ARG A 71 -6.80 -11.93 11.07
N ASN A 72 -7.39 -11.63 12.22
CA ASN A 72 -6.60 -11.44 13.44
C ASN A 72 -5.91 -12.78 13.75
N GLY A 73 -4.58 -12.78 13.89
CA GLY A 73 -3.82 -14.00 14.21
C GLY A 73 -3.56 -14.94 13.02
N THR A 74 -3.47 -14.44 11.79
CA THR A 74 -3.09 -15.30 10.66
C THR A 74 -1.73 -15.95 10.91
N LYS A 75 -1.66 -17.28 10.83
CA LYS A 75 -0.41 -18.03 11.01
C LYS A 75 0.61 -17.56 9.99
N LEU A 76 1.76 -17.12 10.48
CA LEU A 76 2.87 -16.71 9.64
C LEU A 76 3.45 -17.92 8.92
N TYR A 77 3.83 -17.75 7.67
CA TYR A 77 4.49 -18.78 6.88
C TYR A 77 5.53 -18.17 5.94
N LEU A 78 6.48 -19.01 5.53
CA LEU A 78 7.55 -18.67 4.60
C LEU A 78 7.32 -19.48 3.32
N SER A 79 6.87 -18.82 2.27
CA SER A 79 6.76 -19.43 0.94
C SER A 79 7.33 -18.48 -0.10
N LYS A 80 8.52 -18.84 -0.60
CA LYS A 80 9.16 -18.14 -1.71
C LYS A 80 8.47 -18.46 -3.04
N ASP A 81 7.82 -19.61 -3.16
CA ASP A 81 7.24 -20.06 -4.43
C ASP A 81 6.01 -19.24 -4.82
N GLU A 82 5.16 -18.89 -3.86
CA GLU A 82 4.05 -17.96 -4.07
C GLU A 82 4.51 -16.60 -4.59
N VAL A 83 5.62 -16.09 -4.02
CA VAL A 83 6.23 -14.82 -4.43
C VAL A 83 6.82 -14.94 -5.83
N LYS A 84 7.63 -15.97 -6.07
CA LYS A 84 8.24 -16.25 -7.39
C LYS A 84 7.19 -16.41 -8.48
N MET A 85 6.06 -17.05 -8.20
CA MET A 85 4.99 -17.21 -9.17
C MET A 85 4.37 -15.86 -9.57
N ILE A 86 4.14 -14.95 -8.61
CA ILE A 86 3.71 -13.58 -8.94
C ILE A 86 4.80 -12.89 -9.76
N LEU A 87 6.04 -12.86 -9.25
CA LEU A 87 7.11 -12.09 -9.88
C LEU A 87 7.42 -12.58 -11.30
N ARG A 88 7.44 -13.90 -11.54
CA ARG A 88 7.66 -14.49 -12.87
C ARG A 88 6.59 -14.09 -13.88
N LYS A 89 5.33 -13.95 -13.45
CA LYS A 89 4.24 -13.50 -14.35
C LYS A 89 4.45 -12.07 -14.84
N TYR A 90 5.12 -11.25 -14.03
CA TYR A 90 5.44 -9.86 -14.33
C TYR A 90 6.94 -9.67 -14.53
N ASP A 91 7.64 -10.73 -14.94
CA ASP A 91 9.07 -10.65 -15.21
C ASP A 91 9.31 -9.65 -16.35
N GLY A 92 10.37 -8.86 -16.21
CA GLY A 92 10.62 -7.72 -17.10
C GLY A 92 9.66 -6.54 -16.95
N LYS A 93 8.71 -6.55 -15.99
CA LYS A 93 7.83 -5.39 -15.66
C LYS A 93 8.06 -4.83 -14.25
N LEU A 94 8.99 -5.41 -13.48
CA LEU A 94 9.34 -4.92 -12.15
C LEU A 94 10.05 -3.57 -12.16
N TYR A 95 10.64 -3.18 -13.29
CA TYR A 95 11.22 -1.84 -13.48
C TYR A 95 10.21 -0.71 -13.26
N THR A 96 8.91 -1.00 -13.38
CA THR A 96 7.83 -0.03 -13.13
C THR A 96 7.83 0.53 -11.70
N PHE A 97 8.52 -0.11 -10.75
CA PHE A 97 8.76 0.42 -9.41
C PHE A 97 9.92 1.43 -9.32
N LEU A 98 10.79 1.47 -10.33
CA LEU A 98 11.94 2.38 -10.43
C LEU A 98 11.64 3.62 -11.29
N THR A 99 10.91 3.45 -12.41
CA THR A 99 10.60 4.54 -13.35
C THR A 99 9.09 4.57 -13.67
N PRO A 100 8.29 5.36 -12.94
CA PRO A 100 6.86 5.50 -13.24
C PRO A 100 6.60 6.52 -14.37
N ASP A 101 7.18 6.30 -15.55
CA ASP A 101 7.09 7.25 -16.67
C ASP A 101 5.79 7.15 -17.48
N ASP A 102 4.93 6.16 -17.21
CA ASP A 102 3.71 5.93 -17.98
C ASP A 102 2.50 5.49 -17.12
N LYS A 103 1.30 5.86 -17.56
CA LYS A 103 0.00 5.47 -16.99
C LYS A 103 -0.19 3.95 -17.01
N ASP A 104 0.29 3.27 -18.05
CA ASP A 104 0.23 1.81 -18.14
C ASP A 104 1.17 1.15 -17.13
N ASN A 105 2.37 1.71 -16.94
CA ASN A 105 3.33 1.28 -15.92
C ASN A 105 2.76 1.44 -14.50
N ASN A 106 2.04 2.54 -14.25
CA ASN A 106 1.34 2.76 -12.98
C ASN A 106 0.28 1.69 -12.68
N SER A 107 -0.47 1.25 -13.70
CA SER A 107 -1.48 0.20 -13.55
C SER A 107 -0.84 -1.15 -13.22
N ILE A 108 0.29 -1.47 -13.87
CA ILE A 108 1.04 -2.72 -13.65
C ILE A 108 1.64 -2.76 -12.25
N ARG A 109 2.29 -1.67 -11.82
CA ARG A 109 2.84 -1.51 -10.47
C ARG A 109 1.78 -1.73 -9.39
N ASP A 110 0.59 -1.18 -9.61
CA ASP A 110 -0.54 -1.34 -8.70
C ASP A 110 -1.06 -2.79 -8.65
N ILE A 111 -1.16 -3.47 -9.80
CA ILE A 111 -1.52 -4.88 -9.87
C ILE A 111 -0.52 -5.75 -9.10
N ILE A 112 0.78 -5.55 -9.33
CA ILE A 112 1.85 -6.31 -8.65
C ILE A 112 1.78 -6.06 -7.14
N SER A 113 1.61 -4.79 -6.75
CA SER A 113 1.51 -4.39 -5.35
C SER A 113 0.31 -5.03 -4.65
N ILE A 114 -0.87 -4.98 -5.26
CA ILE A 114 -2.06 -5.63 -4.72
C ILE A 114 -1.84 -7.14 -4.60
N ALA A 115 -1.28 -7.79 -5.62
CA ALA A 115 -1.04 -9.23 -5.58
C ALA A 115 -0.13 -9.64 -4.41
N LEU A 116 1.01 -8.94 -4.22
CA LEU A 116 1.92 -9.21 -3.10
C LEU A 116 1.31 -8.85 -1.74
N VAL A 117 0.60 -7.72 -1.63
CA VAL A 117 -0.12 -7.33 -0.41
C VAL A 117 -1.12 -8.41 0.01
N ARG A 118 -1.82 -9.03 -0.94
CA ARG A 118 -2.80 -10.08 -0.64
C ARG A 118 -2.16 -11.35 -0.12
N ILE A 119 -0.97 -11.71 -0.61
CA ILE A 119 -0.22 -12.84 -0.07
C ILE A 119 0.37 -12.49 1.30
N ALA A 120 0.89 -11.28 1.48
CA ALA A 120 1.36 -10.79 2.78
C ALA A 120 0.25 -10.79 3.84
N GLN A 121 -0.96 -10.34 3.49
CA GLN A 121 -2.14 -10.38 4.36
C GLN A 121 -2.61 -11.80 4.72
N LYS A 122 -2.25 -12.81 3.93
CA LYS A 122 -2.47 -14.23 4.28
C LYS A 122 -1.45 -14.76 5.30
N GLY A 123 -0.43 -13.99 5.66
CA GLY A 123 0.62 -14.40 6.60
C GLY A 123 1.98 -14.73 5.97
N ASN A 124 2.13 -14.56 4.65
CA ASN A 124 3.42 -14.83 4.00
C ASN A 124 4.43 -13.72 4.33
N VAL A 125 5.44 -14.06 5.12
CA VAL A 125 6.46 -13.10 5.56
C VAL A 125 7.37 -12.70 4.40
N THR A 126 7.69 -13.62 3.49
CA THR A 126 8.51 -13.35 2.30
C THR A 126 7.82 -12.36 1.37
N ALA A 127 6.51 -12.52 1.12
CA ALA A 127 5.76 -11.58 0.31
C ALA A 127 5.74 -10.18 0.93
N LYS A 128 5.60 -10.10 2.27
CA LYS A 128 5.66 -8.83 3.02
C LYS A 128 7.02 -8.14 2.84
N GLN A 129 8.12 -8.88 2.99
CA GLN A 129 9.47 -8.34 2.81
C GLN A 129 9.69 -7.85 1.38
N GLU A 130 9.28 -8.64 0.39
CA GLU A 130 9.46 -8.30 -1.02
C GLU A 130 8.69 -7.05 -1.42
N ILE A 131 7.41 -6.94 -1.02
CA ILE A 131 6.65 -5.73 -1.34
C ILE A 131 7.19 -4.50 -0.60
N ILE A 132 7.66 -4.63 0.64
CA ILE A 132 8.31 -3.51 1.34
C ILE A 132 9.54 -3.03 0.57
N LYS A 133 10.37 -3.96 0.08
CA LYS A 133 11.56 -3.64 -0.73
C LYS A 133 11.17 -2.89 -2.01
N LEU A 134 10.20 -3.39 -2.77
CA LEU A 134 9.74 -2.75 -4.00
C LEU A 134 9.14 -1.35 -3.74
N LEU A 135 8.35 -1.21 -2.69
CA LEU A 135 7.74 0.07 -2.33
C LEU A 135 8.76 1.11 -1.87
N ARG A 136 9.88 0.70 -1.26
CA ARG A 136 10.95 1.63 -0.87
C ARG A 136 11.50 2.38 -2.07
N PHE A 137 11.83 1.68 -3.17
CA PHE A 137 12.30 2.33 -4.39
C PHE A 137 11.35 3.43 -4.88
N THR A 138 10.06 3.13 -4.91
CA THR A 138 9.04 4.13 -5.31
C THR A 138 8.91 5.27 -4.30
N ILE A 139 9.04 5.00 -2.99
CA ILE A 139 8.95 6.05 -1.97
C ILE A 139 10.17 6.96 -2.03
N ASP A 140 11.36 6.41 -2.27
CA ASP A 140 12.59 7.18 -2.41
C ASP A 140 12.47 8.16 -3.59
N GLU A 141 11.98 7.66 -4.73
CA GLU A 141 11.62 8.47 -5.91
C GLU A 141 10.58 9.56 -5.58
N TRP A 142 9.55 9.24 -4.79
CA TRP A 142 8.59 10.25 -4.31
C TRP A 142 9.20 11.28 -3.37
N ILE A 143 10.14 10.89 -2.49
CA ILE A 143 10.83 11.80 -1.58
C ILE A 143 11.67 12.79 -2.38
N GLU A 144 12.33 12.34 -3.44
CA GLU A 144 13.16 13.17 -4.30
C GLU A 144 12.34 14.16 -5.14
N HIS A 145 11.20 13.72 -5.70
CA HIS A 145 10.49 14.50 -6.71
C HIS A 145 9.14 15.11 -6.26
N HIS A 146 8.60 14.72 -5.10
CA HIS A 146 7.32 15.25 -4.63
C HIS A 146 7.46 16.08 -3.34
N PRO A 147 7.24 17.41 -3.38
CA PRO A 147 7.35 18.29 -2.21
C PRO A 147 6.48 17.89 -1.00
N LYS A 148 5.38 17.19 -1.26
CA LYS A 148 4.47 16.68 -0.23
C LYS A 148 5.02 15.48 0.53
N ILE A 149 5.92 14.73 -0.10
CA ILE A 149 6.52 13.51 0.44
C ILE A 149 7.98 13.75 0.86
N SER A 150 8.67 14.74 0.29
CA SER A 150 10.08 15.04 0.58
C SER A 150 10.42 15.20 2.08
N ARG A 151 9.45 15.64 2.89
CA ARG A 151 9.58 15.74 4.36
C ARG A 151 9.83 14.41 5.08
N TRP A 152 9.61 13.29 4.39
CA TRP A 152 9.89 11.95 4.90
C TRP A 152 11.38 11.55 4.79
N LYS A 153 12.23 12.36 4.14
CA LYS A 153 13.68 12.12 4.10
C LYS A 153 14.24 12.01 5.54
N GLY A 154 15.01 10.95 5.82
CA GLY A 154 15.57 10.66 7.14
C GLY A 154 14.62 9.94 8.11
N TYR A 155 13.39 9.60 7.68
CA TYR A 155 12.39 8.93 8.51
C TYR A 155 12.18 7.45 8.13
N GLU A 156 13.23 6.73 7.76
CA GLU A 156 13.19 5.38 7.19
C GLU A 156 12.42 4.38 8.06
N TYR A 157 12.64 4.45 9.38
CA TYR A 157 11.92 3.63 10.35
C TYR A 157 10.40 3.90 10.35
N LEU A 158 10.00 5.18 10.29
CA LEU A 158 8.59 5.55 10.25
C LEU A 158 7.95 5.19 8.91
N ILE A 159 8.67 5.37 7.80
CA ILE A 159 8.26 4.93 6.46
C ILE A 159 7.95 3.43 6.50
N GLN A 160 8.86 2.62 7.03
CA GLN A 160 8.64 1.18 7.16
C GLN A 160 7.38 0.87 7.97
N LYS A 161 7.21 1.48 9.15
CA LYS A 161 5.99 1.32 9.97
C LYS A 161 4.71 1.68 9.19
N ARG A 162 4.76 2.74 8.36
CA ARG A 162 3.61 3.16 7.54
C ARG A 162 3.31 2.16 6.42
N ILE A 163 4.32 1.67 5.72
CA ILE A 163 4.15 0.63 4.69
C ILE A 163 3.52 -0.62 5.30
N GLU A 164 4.05 -1.09 6.42
CA GLU A 164 3.53 -2.27 7.12
C GLU A 164 2.07 -2.09 7.56
N GLY A 165 1.74 -0.91 8.09
CA GLY A 165 0.36 -0.53 8.38
C GLY A 165 -0.52 -0.57 7.14
N CYS A 166 -0.08 0.01 6.02
CA CYS A 166 -0.82 0.00 4.77
C CYS A 166 -1.07 -1.42 4.27
N ILE A 167 -0.05 -2.29 4.28
CA ILE A 167 -0.19 -3.71 3.90
C ILE A 167 -1.24 -4.38 4.79
N ARG A 168 -1.20 -4.16 6.10
CA ARG A 168 -2.15 -4.77 7.05
C ARG A 168 -3.58 -4.27 6.85
N TYR A 169 -3.76 -2.97 6.62
CA TYR A 169 -5.08 -2.33 6.61
C TYR A 169 -5.69 -2.17 5.22
N TYR A 170 -4.94 -2.45 4.15
CA TYR A 170 -5.43 -2.29 2.79
C TYR A 170 -6.67 -3.15 2.52
N ARG A 171 -7.80 -2.46 2.41
CA ARG A 171 -9.04 -2.95 1.84
C ARG A 171 -9.11 -2.48 0.39
N TYR A 172 -9.61 -3.33 -0.50
CA TYR A 172 -9.74 -2.94 -1.90
C TYR A 172 -10.54 -1.63 -2.00
N SER A 173 -9.86 -0.57 -2.41
CA SER A 173 -10.39 0.80 -2.49
C SER A 173 -9.99 1.48 -3.80
N GLY A 174 -9.52 0.69 -4.76
CA GLY A 174 -8.91 1.16 -6.01
C GLY A 174 -7.45 0.76 -6.03
N SER A 175 -6.56 1.76 -5.97
CA SER A 175 -5.11 1.58 -6.05
C SER A 175 -4.45 1.47 -4.68
N PHE A 176 -3.58 0.47 -4.52
CA PHE A 176 -2.70 0.37 -3.36
C PHE A 176 -1.67 1.48 -3.36
N MET A 177 -1.06 1.79 -4.50
CA MET A 177 -0.05 2.86 -4.61
C MET A 177 -0.64 4.23 -4.25
N GLY A 178 -1.84 4.54 -4.76
CA GLY A 178 -2.56 5.75 -4.39
C GLY A 178 -2.93 5.80 -2.91
N TYR A 179 -3.35 4.67 -2.32
CA TYR A 179 -3.62 4.56 -0.89
C TYR A 179 -2.37 4.82 -0.04
N LEU A 180 -1.23 4.24 -0.42
CA LEU A 180 0.05 4.43 0.26
C LEU A 180 0.51 5.89 0.16
N PHE A 181 0.49 6.47 -1.04
CA PHE A 181 0.85 7.87 -1.28
C PHE A 181 0.03 8.82 -0.40
N LYS A 182 -1.31 8.66 -0.39
CA LYS A 182 -2.19 9.48 0.44
C LYS A 182 -1.93 9.30 1.93
N THR A 183 -1.62 8.08 2.36
CA THR A 183 -1.28 7.80 3.76
C THR A 183 -0.01 8.54 4.17
N LEU A 184 1.02 8.52 3.34
CA LEU A 184 2.27 9.26 3.58
C LEU A 184 2.05 10.78 3.50
N GLU A 185 1.28 11.28 2.52
CA GLU A 185 0.95 12.71 2.39
C GLU A 185 0.27 13.24 3.66
N TYR A 186 -0.73 12.53 4.19
CA TYR A 186 -1.43 13.00 5.38
C TYR A 186 -0.60 12.83 6.65
N ALA A 187 0.06 11.68 6.84
CA ALA A 187 0.87 11.45 8.02
C ALA A 187 2.14 12.33 8.07
N GLY A 188 2.63 12.77 6.91
CA GLY A 188 3.82 13.61 6.78
C GLY A 188 3.58 15.09 7.13
N ARG A 189 2.34 15.57 7.20
CA ARG A 189 2.03 16.99 7.49
C ARG A 189 2.59 17.47 8.82
N GLY A 190 2.68 16.57 9.81
CA GLY A 190 3.24 16.85 11.13
C GLY A 190 4.75 16.63 11.25
N LEU A 191 5.41 16.10 10.21
CA LEU A 191 6.85 15.87 10.25
C LEU A 191 7.60 17.19 10.04
N ARG A 192 8.52 17.47 10.95
CA ARG A 192 9.54 18.50 10.71
C ARG A 192 10.57 17.84 9.79
N PRO A 193 11.01 18.49 8.69
CA PRO A 193 12.13 17.95 7.94
C PRO A 193 13.28 17.68 8.91
N ILE A 194 13.85 16.48 8.85
CA ILE A 194 15.20 16.27 9.36
C ILE A 194 16.07 16.97 8.31
N THR A 195 16.07 18.29 8.32
CA THR A 195 17.26 19.00 7.86
C THR A 195 18.38 18.32 8.61
N GLU A 196 19.23 17.59 7.89
CA GLU A 196 20.63 17.53 8.26
C GLU A 196 20.93 18.92 8.80
N TYR A 197 21.34 19.00 10.06
CA TYR A 197 21.97 20.21 10.56
C TYR A 197 23.26 20.35 9.74
N SER A 198 23.12 20.75 8.48
CA SER A 198 24.21 21.24 7.68
C SER A 198 24.58 22.52 8.40
N LEU A 199 25.65 22.41 9.17
CA LEU A 199 26.32 23.52 9.80
C LEU A 199 26.76 24.58 8.76
N ASP A 200 26.73 24.22 7.48
CA ASP A 200 27.02 25.05 6.31
C ASP A 200 25.80 25.72 5.66
N GLU A 201 24.56 25.44 6.09
CA GLU A 201 23.41 26.18 5.57
C GLU A 201 23.40 27.62 6.10
N PRO A 202 23.40 28.65 5.22
CA PRO A 202 23.30 30.03 5.65
C PRO A 202 21.91 30.28 6.25
N LEU A 203 21.88 30.79 7.48
CA LEU A 203 20.66 31.33 8.06
C LEU A 203 20.25 32.56 7.24
N TYR A 204 18.95 32.72 7.00
CA TYR A 204 18.39 33.90 6.33
C TYR A 204 19.03 35.19 6.88
N SER A 205 19.53 36.00 5.95
CA SER A 205 20.44 37.14 6.09
C SER A 205 21.93 36.78 6.01
N TRP A 206 22.56 37.32 4.97
CA TRP A 206 23.95 37.11 4.62
C TRP A 206 24.91 37.34 5.81
N GLN A 207 25.93 36.47 5.89
CA GLN A 207 27.16 36.54 6.70
C GLN A 207 27.27 35.79 8.04
N LYS A 208 26.35 34.90 8.45
CA LYS A 208 26.63 34.00 9.59
C LYS A 208 26.23 32.55 9.34
N LYS A 209 27.21 31.64 9.46
CA LYS A 209 26.98 30.20 9.51
C LYS A 209 26.56 29.78 10.92
N ARG A 210 25.86 28.65 11.06
CA ARG A 210 25.48 28.12 12.39
C ARG A 210 26.70 27.75 13.26
N ILE A 211 27.83 27.40 12.65
CA ILE A 211 29.12 27.18 13.32
C ILE A 211 29.58 28.41 14.11
N ASP A 212 29.33 29.61 13.60
CA ASP A 212 29.82 30.85 14.22
C ASP A 212 29.18 31.11 15.60
N LYS A 213 28.00 30.52 15.88
CA LYS A 213 27.36 30.58 17.21
C LYS A 213 27.90 29.54 18.19
N ILE A 214 28.42 28.41 17.72
CA ILE A 214 28.99 27.37 18.59
C ILE A 214 30.39 27.80 19.05
N ALA A 215 31.15 28.48 18.19
CA ALA A 215 32.46 29.02 18.53
C ALA A 215 32.44 30.24 19.48
N GLN A 216 31.28 30.84 19.74
CA GLN A 216 31.14 32.04 20.58
C GLN A 216 30.76 31.77 22.04
N ASN A 217 30.67 30.51 22.48
CA ASN A 217 30.47 30.17 23.90
C ASN A 217 31.73 29.48 24.48
N PRO A 218 32.71 30.22 24.99
CA PRO A 218 33.80 29.65 25.75
C PRO A 218 33.52 29.51 27.27
N GLU A 219 32.34 29.88 27.78
CA GLU A 219 32.12 29.98 29.25
C GLU A 219 31.05 29.06 29.87
N THR A 220 30.47 28.10 29.15
CA THR A 220 29.62 27.08 29.81
C THR A 220 29.85 25.71 29.19
N GLU A 221 30.68 24.90 29.84
CA GLU A 221 30.78 23.45 29.65
C GLU A 221 29.51 22.74 30.13
N GLU A 222 28.36 22.96 29.48
CA GLU A 222 27.20 22.10 29.66
C GLU A 222 26.58 21.72 28.32
N ILE A 223 26.86 20.48 27.91
CA ILE A 223 26.17 19.80 26.82
C ILE A 223 24.95 19.10 27.43
N HIS A 224 23.76 19.67 27.25
CA HIS A 224 22.52 18.91 27.44
C HIS A 224 22.17 18.17 26.14
N ILE A 225 22.17 16.83 26.22
CA ILE A 225 21.73 15.88 25.18
C ILE A 225 20.22 15.98 24.98
#